data_AF-A0A821SGX1-F1
#
_entry.id   AF-A0A821SGX1-F1
#
_cell.length_a   1.000
_cell.length_b   1.000
_cell.length_c   1.000
_cell.angle_alpha   90.00
_cell.angle_beta   90.00
_cell.angle_gamma   90.00
#
_symmetry.space_group_name_H-M   'P 1'
#
loop_
_entity.id
_entity.type
_entity.pdbx_description
1 polymer ?
#
loop_
_entity_poly.entity_id
_entity_poly.type
_entity_poly.pdbx_seq_one_letter_code
_entity_poly.pdbx_strand_id
1 'polypeptide(L)'
;MTIEDSNTINNKPNGGKSTKKNFSVISITFILIFTSYNAATNLQSSTNTDGNVGLYSLAIISGCSVFSCLFLTNPIIFLAGYKWTIFIAQIGFLLFVAANIYPKVWLMYPTSAVCGIFQAAFWTAQSAYIADLGKTDKIGEEEAKENKYFGIFYATFQTSEVWGDLITYLVLRNGLVMMVYGIAASIFSIIVGYVGKFHRRSLIFVIASIVCYGSLITMLLWKPYSSQMYVLYILAILQGLASAIWDPVVSALYETVFPKEEEAAFSSMWLGENTGHLVVYLYAGSLRARTSIILQIIYLTIALIGYFILDIKQTYQQQKLPPVTLANVAVIETQ
;
A
#
# COMPACT_ATOMS: atom_id res chain seq x y z
N MET A 1 -8.43 18.00 28.17
CA MET A 1 -8.81 17.38 26.90
C MET A 1 -8.59 18.45 25.84
N THR A 2 -7.50 18.36 25.10
CA THR A 2 -7.23 19.30 24.00
C THR A 2 -8.17 18.98 22.82
N ILE A 3 -8.32 19.90 21.88
CA ILE A 3 -9.18 19.69 20.69
C ILE A 3 -8.69 18.49 19.87
N GLU A 4 -7.39 18.22 19.87
CA GLU A 4 -6.77 17.00 19.31
C GLU A 4 -7.28 15.71 19.98
N ASP A 5 -7.40 15.69 21.31
CA ASP A 5 -7.89 14.52 22.06
C ASP A 5 -9.36 14.23 21.73
N SER A 6 -10.20 15.26 21.53
CA SER A 6 -11.62 15.06 21.19
C SER A 6 -11.83 14.52 19.77
N ASN A 7 -10.96 14.88 18.83
CA ASN A 7 -11.09 14.49 17.43
C ASN A 7 -10.52 13.09 17.15
N THR A 8 -9.43 12.70 17.84
CA THR A 8 -8.97 11.30 17.87
C THR A 8 -10.05 10.37 18.43
N ILE A 9 -10.89 10.82 19.36
CA ILE A 9 -12.03 10.04 19.88
C ILE A 9 -13.14 9.88 18.83
N ASN A 10 -13.45 10.92 18.04
CA ASN A 10 -14.48 10.87 17.00
C ASN A 10 -14.08 10.02 15.78
N ASN A 11 -12.79 9.84 15.54
CA ASN A 11 -12.27 9.02 14.45
C ASN A 11 -12.28 7.51 14.75
N LYS A 12 -12.40 7.13 16.04
CA LYS A 12 -12.34 5.72 16.44
C LYS A 12 -13.58 4.91 16.04
N PRO A 13 -13.40 3.63 15.65
CA PRO A 13 -14.50 2.73 15.34
C PRO A 13 -15.37 2.41 16.58
N ASN A 14 -16.68 2.61 16.48
CA ASN A 14 -17.64 2.26 17.55
C ASN A 14 -17.84 0.73 17.68
N GLY A 15 -17.55 0.16 18.87
CA GLY A 15 -18.12 -1.08 19.45
C GLY A 15 -18.12 -2.40 18.64
N GLY A 16 -17.50 -3.45 19.20
CA GLY A 16 -17.03 -4.68 18.52
C GLY A 16 -17.96 -5.47 17.57
N LYS A 17 -19.29 -5.49 17.72
CA LYS A 17 -20.20 -6.14 16.74
C LYS A 17 -20.48 -5.26 15.52
N SER A 18 -20.56 -3.95 15.72
CA SER A 18 -20.67 -2.97 14.62
C SER A 18 -19.35 -2.89 13.85
N THR A 19 -18.23 -2.99 14.57
CA THR A 19 -16.86 -2.97 14.05
C THR A 19 -16.59 -3.99 12.93
N LYS A 20 -16.89 -5.29 13.15
CA LYS A 20 -16.65 -6.34 12.12
C LYS A 20 -17.54 -6.16 10.88
N LYS A 21 -18.78 -5.71 11.07
CA LYS A 21 -19.71 -5.41 9.98
C LYS A 21 -19.23 -4.21 9.16
N ASN A 22 -18.77 -3.14 9.82
CA ASN A 22 -18.23 -1.95 9.15
C ASN A 22 -16.96 -2.29 8.36
N PHE A 23 -16.04 -3.05 8.94
CA PHE A 23 -14.83 -3.51 8.26
C PHE A 23 -15.14 -4.34 7.00
N SER A 24 -16.10 -5.27 7.11
CA SER A 24 -16.50 -6.12 5.97
C SER A 24 -17.14 -5.30 4.85
N VAL A 25 -18.01 -4.33 5.18
CA VAL A 25 -18.63 -3.43 4.21
C VAL A 25 -17.58 -2.56 3.51
N ILE A 26 -16.65 -1.97 4.26
CA ILE A 26 -15.55 -1.18 3.69
C ILE A 26 -14.71 -2.04 2.74
N SER A 27 -14.36 -3.25 3.16
CA SER A 27 -13.56 -4.19 2.35
C SER A 27 -14.25 -4.56 1.03
N ILE A 28 -15.57 -4.80 1.03
CA ILE A 28 -16.32 -5.11 -0.20
C ILE A 28 -16.38 -3.90 -1.15
N THR A 29 -16.73 -2.72 -0.63
CA THR A 29 -16.77 -1.49 -1.44
C THR A 29 -15.41 -1.19 -2.04
N PHE A 30 -14.35 -1.42 -1.26
CA PHE A 30 -12.98 -1.29 -1.66
C PHE A 30 -12.64 -2.19 -2.85
N ILE A 31 -12.98 -3.49 -2.80
CA ILE A 31 -12.74 -4.41 -3.93
C ILE A 31 -13.38 -3.87 -5.22
N LEU A 32 -14.64 -3.46 -5.18
CA LEU A 32 -15.39 -3.07 -6.38
C LEU A 32 -14.80 -1.81 -7.02
N ILE A 33 -14.46 -0.81 -6.22
CA ILE A 33 -13.89 0.45 -6.70
C ILE A 33 -12.47 0.23 -7.22
N PHE A 34 -11.62 -0.47 -6.47
CA PHE A 34 -10.24 -0.71 -6.89
C PHE A 34 -10.15 -1.65 -8.09
N THR A 35 -11.05 -2.62 -8.24
CA THR A 35 -11.14 -3.43 -9.46
C THR A 35 -11.32 -2.54 -10.69
N SER A 36 -12.26 -1.59 -10.62
CA SER A 36 -12.56 -0.67 -11.72
C SER A 36 -11.44 0.34 -11.95
N TYR A 37 -10.86 0.86 -10.87
CA TYR A 37 -9.75 1.79 -10.93
C TYR A 37 -8.48 1.16 -11.51
N ASN A 38 -8.09 -0.03 -11.03
CA ASN A 38 -6.91 -0.77 -11.51
C ASN A 38 -7.07 -1.16 -12.98
N ALA A 39 -8.26 -1.61 -13.39
CA ALA A 39 -8.53 -1.86 -14.81
C ALA A 39 -8.32 -0.59 -15.65
N ALA A 40 -8.84 0.56 -15.19
CA ALA A 40 -8.70 1.83 -15.90
C ALA A 40 -7.24 2.28 -15.98
N THR A 41 -6.48 2.25 -14.88
CA THR A 41 -5.07 2.67 -14.83
C THR A 41 -4.18 1.76 -15.68
N ASN A 42 -4.39 0.45 -15.66
CA ASN A 42 -3.64 -0.51 -16.47
C ASN A 42 -3.83 -0.27 -17.96
N LEU A 43 -5.04 0.13 -18.37
CA LEU A 43 -5.36 0.43 -19.76
C LEU A 43 -4.79 1.78 -20.22
N GLN A 44 -4.58 2.76 -19.33
CA GLN A 44 -4.19 4.14 -19.67
C GLN A 44 -3.02 4.22 -20.66
N SER A 45 -1.91 3.55 -20.36
CA SER A 45 -0.69 3.64 -21.16
C SER A 45 -0.83 3.01 -22.55
N SER A 46 -1.80 2.11 -22.72
CA SER A 46 -2.00 1.34 -23.94
C SER A 46 -3.15 1.88 -24.80
N THR A 47 -4.20 2.45 -24.20
CA THR A 47 -5.39 2.93 -24.92
C THR A 47 -5.41 4.44 -25.11
N ASN A 48 -4.76 5.20 -24.21
CA ASN A 48 -4.78 6.66 -24.21
C ASN A 48 -3.42 7.24 -24.63
N THR A 49 -2.92 6.75 -25.77
CA THR A 49 -1.61 7.11 -26.33
C THR A 49 -1.59 8.46 -27.04
N ASP A 50 -2.76 8.95 -27.47
CA ASP A 50 -2.89 10.25 -28.15
C ASP A 50 -2.37 11.36 -27.24
N GLY A 51 -1.20 11.91 -27.59
CA GLY A 51 -0.53 12.94 -26.78
C GLY A 51 -0.05 12.48 -25.40
N ASN A 52 0.11 11.16 -25.18
CA ASN A 52 0.45 10.56 -23.88
C ASN A 52 -0.49 10.94 -22.73
N VAL A 53 -1.75 11.25 -23.04
CA VAL A 53 -2.75 11.69 -22.05
C VAL A 53 -2.85 10.71 -20.89
N GLY A 54 -2.81 9.40 -21.15
CA GLY A 54 -2.90 8.40 -20.09
C GLY A 54 -1.72 8.43 -19.12
N LEU A 55 -0.49 8.50 -19.62
CA LEU A 55 0.71 8.58 -18.78
C LEU A 55 0.77 9.89 -17.99
N TYR A 56 0.43 11.02 -18.62
CA TYR A 56 0.36 12.30 -17.93
C TYR A 56 -0.74 12.34 -16.88
N SER A 57 -1.89 11.69 -17.12
CA SER A 57 -2.93 11.53 -16.11
C SER A 57 -2.45 10.77 -14.88
N LEU A 58 -1.72 9.67 -15.06
CA LEU A 58 -1.12 8.93 -13.95
C LEU A 58 -0.07 9.76 -13.20
N ALA A 59 0.76 10.52 -13.93
CA ALA A 59 1.71 11.44 -13.32
C ALA A 59 1.00 12.57 -12.53
N ILE A 60 -0.13 13.10 -13.02
CA ILE A 60 -0.94 14.11 -12.32
C ILE A 60 -1.53 13.51 -11.05
N ILE A 61 -2.06 12.29 -11.09
CA ILE A 61 -2.54 11.58 -9.89
C ILE A 61 -1.42 11.54 -8.85
N SER A 62 -0.27 10.97 -9.21
CA SER A 62 0.85 10.83 -8.27
C SER A 62 1.38 12.19 -7.78
N GLY A 63 1.49 13.19 -8.64
CA GLY A 63 1.95 14.53 -8.27
C GLY A 63 0.99 15.26 -7.32
N CYS A 64 -0.32 15.17 -7.58
CA CYS A 64 -1.33 15.70 -6.68
C CYS A 64 -1.38 14.92 -5.36
N SER A 65 -1.13 13.61 -5.36
CA SER A 65 -0.99 12.82 -4.14
C SER A 65 0.22 13.24 -3.31
N VAL A 66 1.39 13.48 -3.93
CA VAL A 66 2.56 14.03 -3.23
C VAL A 66 2.23 15.37 -2.57
N PHE A 67 1.61 16.29 -3.30
CA PHE A 67 1.18 17.57 -2.74
C PHE A 67 0.18 17.40 -1.59
N SER A 68 -0.76 16.47 -1.74
CA SER A 68 -1.78 16.19 -0.73
C SER A 68 -1.18 15.57 0.54
N CYS A 69 -0.25 14.62 0.43
CA CYS A 69 0.45 14.03 1.59
C CYS A 69 1.19 15.08 2.42
N LEU A 70 1.75 16.11 1.77
CA LEU A 70 2.49 17.19 2.44
C LEU A 70 1.58 18.22 3.12
N PHE A 71 0.45 18.58 2.51
CA PHE A 71 -0.31 19.76 2.92
C PHE A 71 -1.79 19.52 3.22
N LEU A 72 -2.45 18.56 2.56
CA LEU A 72 -3.92 18.44 2.58
C LEU A 72 -4.43 17.23 3.34
N THR A 73 -3.65 16.15 3.43
CA THR A 73 -4.08 14.88 4.01
C THR A 73 -4.52 15.03 5.47
N ASN A 74 -3.68 15.62 6.32
CA ASN A 74 -4.01 15.82 7.73
C ASN A 74 -5.21 16.78 7.92
N PRO A 75 -5.29 17.96 7.25
CA PRO A 75 -6.48 18.81 7.33
C PRO A 75 -7.77 18.13 6.86
N ILE A 76 -7.73 17.36 5.77
CA ILE A 76 -8.91 16.63 5.25
C ILE A 76 -9.40 15.64 6.31
N ILE A 77 -8.49 14.84 6.86
CA ILE A 77 -8.81 13.83 7.89
C ILE A 77 -9.32 14.51 9.17
N PHE A 78 -8.69 15.61 9.59
CA PHE A 78 -9.12 16.36 10.77
C PHE A 78 -10.54 16.93 10.63
N LEU A 79 -10.90 17.42 9.45
CA LEU A 79 -12.21 18.05 9.21
C LEU A 79 -13.33 17.02 8.98
N ALA A 80 -13.06 15.96 8.23
CA ALA A 80 -14.08 14.99 7.81
C ALA A 80 -14.10 13.73 8.68
N GLY A 81 -12.99 13.40 9.34
CA GLY A 81 -12.76 12.11 10.00
C GLY A 81 -12.58 10.96 9.02
N TYR A 82 -12.19 9.78 9.52
CA TYR A 82 -11.79 8.64 8.66
C TYR A 82 -12.91 8.19 7.73
N LYS A 83 -14.13 8.00 8.26
CA LYS A 83 -15.26 7.45 7.48
C LYS A 83 -15.65 8.33 6.29
N TRP A 84 -15.77 9.65 6.51
CA TRP A 84 -16.15 10.56 5.43
C TRP A 84 -15.00 10.83 4.48
N THR A 85 -13.75 10.86 4.97
CA THR A 85 -12.57 10.94 4.10
C THR A 85 -12.54 9.77 3.10
N ILE A 86 -12.72 8.55 3.61
CA ILE A 86 -12.78 7.33 2.79
C ILE A 86 -13.93 7.42 1.77
N PHE A 87 -15.13 7.82 2.20
CA PHE A 87 -16.30 7.93 1.33
C PHE A 87 -16.15 9.00 0.24
N ILE A 88 -15.67 10.20 0.57
CA ILE A 88 -15.48 11.28 -0.40
C ILE A 88 -14.41 10.89 -1.42
N ALA A 89 -13.34 10.24 -0.98
CA ALA A 89 -12.29 9.80 -1.89
C ALA A 89 -12.76 8.77 -2.91
N GLN A 90 -13.70 7.89 -2.54
CA GLN A 90 -14.35 6.97 -3.47
C GLN A 90 -15.04 7.68 -4.64
N ILE A 91 -15.62 8.87 -4.41
CA ILE A 91 -16.19 9.69 -5.48
C ILE A 91 -15.09 10.18 -6.43
N GLY A 92 -13.93 10.57 -5.90
CA GLY A 92 -12.76 10.94 -6.70
C GLY A 92 -12.28 9.82 -7.64
N PHE A 93 -12.19 8.59 -7.12
CA PHE A 93 -11.88 7.41 -7.95
C PHE A 93 -12.94 7.17 -9.02
N LEU A 94 -14.22 7.28 -8.68
CA LEU A 94 -15.32 7.10 -9.62
C LEU A 94 -15.29 8.12 -10.77
N LEU A 95 -15.01 9.39 -10.46
CA LEU A 95 -14.89 10.45 -11.47
C LEU A 95 -13.76 10.18 -12.45
N PHE A 96 -12.60 9.71 -11.96
CA PHE A 96 -11.49 9.32 -12.82
C PHE A 96 -11.84 8.12 -13.72
N VAL A 97 -12.46 7.07 -13.16
CA VAL A 97 -12.91 5.91 -13.94
C VAL A 97 -13.95 6.33 -14.98
N ALA A 98 -14.92 7.19 -14.64
CA ALA A 98 -15.92 7.69 -15.58
C ALA A 98 -15.29 8.54 -16.71
N ALA A 99 -14.26 9.34 -16.40
CA ALA A 99 -13.53 10.12 -17.40
C ALA A 99 -12.82 9.25 -18.46
N ASN A 100 -12.52 7.98 -18.15
CA ASN A 100 -11.91 7.06 -19.10
C ASN A 100 -12.85 6.66 -20.26
N ILE A 101 -14.16 6.92 -20.15
CA ILE A 101 -15.11 6.71 -21.26
C ILE A 101 -14.81 7.69 -22.40
N TYR A 102 -14.35 8.91 -22.06
CA TYR A 102 -14.00 9.96 -23.02
C TYR A 102 -12.62 10.54 -22.68
N PRO A 103 -11.52 9.85 -23.05
CA PRO A 103 -10.17 10.18 -22.62
C PRO A 103 -9.60 11.40 -23.35
N LYS A 104 -10.13 12.59 -23.03
CA LYS A 104 -9.65 13.89 -23.53
C LYS A 104 -8.95 14.65 -22.41
N VAL A 105 -7.89 15.37 -22.76
CA VAL A 105 -7.06 16.17 -21.83
C VAL A 105 -7.89 16.98 -20.83
N TRP A 106 -8.89 17.72 -21.34
CA TRP A 106 -9.71 18.62 -20.52
C TRP A 106 -10.59 17.91 -19.49
N LEU A 107 -10.88 16.61 -19.68
CA LEU A 107 -11.65 15.81 -18.75
C LEU A 107 -10.73 14.96 -17.86
N MET A 108 -9.70 14.37 -18.45
CA MET A 108 -8.78 13.45 -17.79
C MET A 108 -7.88 14.17 -16.78
N TYR A 109 -7.32 15.33 -17.09
CA TYR A 109 -6.38 15.99 -16.19
C TYR A 109 -7.05 16.53 -14.92
N PRO A 110 -8.21 17.20 -14.98
CA PRO A 110 -8.90 17.64 -13.77
C PRO A 110 -9.36 16.48 -12.88
N THR A 111 -9.92 15.41 -13.47
CA THR A 111 -10.35 14.23 -12.70
C THR A 111 -9.18 13.47 -12.10
N SER A 112 -8.02 13.44 -12.79
CA SER A 112 -6.76 12.93 -12.25
C SER A 112 -6.28 13.72 -11.04
N ALA A 113 -6.33 15.06 -11.11
CA ALA A 113 -5.92 15.92 -9.99
C ALA A 113 -6.81 15.73 -8.75
N VAL A 114 -8.14 15.69 -8.96
CA VAL A 114 -9.11 15.40 -7.89
C VAL A 114 -8.86 14.02 -7.29
N CYS A 115 -8.68 13.00 -8.13
CA CYS A 115 -8.37 11.64 -7.69
C CYS A 115 -7.08 11.60 -6.87
N GLY A 116 -6.00 12.24 -7.32
CA GLY A 116 -4.72 12.28 -6.60
C GLY A 116 -4.79 12.94 -5.23
N ILE A 117 -5.51 14.07 -5.10
CA ILE A 117 -5.69 14.76 -3.80
C ILE A 117 -6.36 13.83 -2.79
N PHE A 118 -7.45 13.18 -3.19
CA PHE A 118 -8.21 12.33 -2.29
C PHE A 118 -7.60 10.94 -2.10
N GLN A 119 -6.86 10.42 -3.07
CA GLN A 119 -6.16 9.13 -2.96
C GLN A 119 -5.16 9.12 -1.81
N ALA A 120 -4.39 10.21 -1.64
CA ALA A 120 -3.47 10.35 -0.51
C ALA A 120 -4.20 10.30 0.85
N ALA A 121 -5.26 11.10 0.99
CA ALA A 121 -6.03 11.14 2.22
C ALA A 121 -6.76 9.82 2.52
N PHE A 122 -7.24 9.15 1.48
CA PHE A 122 -7.86 7.84 1.55
C PHE A 122 -6.93 6.79 2.14
N TRP A 123 -5.72 6.65 1.58
CA TRP A 123 -4.78 5.63 2.01
C TRP A 123 -4.29 5.84 3.44
N THR A 124 -4.04 7.10 3.82
CA THR A 124 -3.68 7.46 5.20
C THR A 124 -4.83 7.18 6.17
N ALA A 125 -6.05 7.63 5.88
CA ALA A 125 -7.22 7.41 6.72
C ALA A 125 -7.55 5.91 6.85
N GLN A 126 -7.44 5.15 5.77
CA GLN A 126 -7.68 3.71 5.76
C GLN A 126 -6.66 2.97 6.63
N SER A 127 -5.38 3.32 6.53
CA SER A 127 -4.31 2.68 7.31
C SER A 127 -4.48 2.96 8.81
N ALA A 128 -4.72 4.22 9.19
CA ALA A 128 -5.00 4.61 10.57
C ALA A 128 -6.28 3.95 11.11
N TYR A 129 -7.32 3.84 10.27
CA TYR A 129 -8.56 3.17 10.66
C TYR A 129 -8.35 1.68 10.96
N ILE A 130 -7.52 0.98 10.18
CA ILE A 130 -7.19 -0.44 10.39
C ILE A 130 -6.34 -0.63 11.65
N ALA A 131 -5.37 0.24 11.89
CA ALA A 131 -4.58 0.28 13.12
C ALA A 131 -5.49 0.41 14.36
N ASP A 132 -6.40 1.39 14.36
CA ASP A 132 -7.38 1.59 15.42
C ASP A 132 -8.33 0.39 15.62
N LEU A 133 -8.69 -0.32 14.53
CA LEU A 133 -9.46 -1.55 14.61
C LEU A 133 -8.69 -2.67 15.33
N GLY A 134 -7.39 -2.82 15.07
CA GLY A 134 -6.53 -3.80 15.73
C GLY A 134 -6.52 -3.63 17.26
N LYS A 135 -6.43 -2.39 17.73
CA LYS A 135 -6.39 -2.03 19.15
C LYS A 135 -7.72 -2.22 19.89
N THR A 136 -8.85 -2.08 19.19
CA THR A 136 -10.18 -2.19 19.81
C THR A 136 -10.66 -3.65 19.96
N ASP A 137 -10.00 -4.63 19.35
CA ASP A 137 -10.35 -6.04 19.47
C ASP A 137 -9.80 -6.64 20.77
N LYS A 138 -10.68 -7.07 21.69
CA LYS A 138 -10.32 -7.48 23.06
C LYS A 138 -9.73 -8.90 23.19
N ILE A 139 -9.56 -9.65 22.09
CA ILE A 139 -9.19 -11.07 22.12
C ILE A 139 -7.81 -11.31 21.48
N GLY A 140 -6.79 -11.67 22.28
CA GLY A 140 -5.41 -11.98 21.84
C GLY A 140 -4.37 -10.89 22.15
N GLU A 141 -3.12 -11.07 21.73
CA GLU A 141 -2.06 -10.04 21.79
C GLU A 141 -2.28 -8.95 20.72
N GLU A 142 -2.05 -7.67 21.04
CA GLU A 142 -2.32 -6.51 20.16
C GLU A 142 -1.57 -6.58 18.82
N GLU A 143 -0.25 -6.82 18.86
CA GLU A 143 0.60 -6.93 17.67
C GLU A 143 0.15 -8.04 16.70
N ALA A 144 -0.33 -9.17 17.24
CA ALA A 144 -0.83 -10.27 16.44
C ALA A 144 -2.20 -9.97 15.80
N LYS A 145 -2.99 -9.06 16.38
CA LYS A 145 -4.29 -8.63 15.83
C LYS A 145 -4.12 -7.61 14.72
N GLU A 146 -3.24 -6.62 14.90
CA GLU A 146 -2.94 -5.60 13.88
C GLU A 146 -2.44 -6.27 12.59
N ASN A 147 -1.43 -7.14 12.69
CA ASN A 147 -0.90 -7.91 11.57
C ASN A 147 -1.96 -8.74 10.85
N LYS A 148 -2.94 -9.27 11.60
CA LYS A 148 -4.06 -10.02 11.03
C LYS A 148 -5.02 -9.12 10.24
N TYR A 149 -5.40 -7.96 10.77
CA TYR A 149 -6.31 -7.04 10.08
C TYR A 149 -5.66 -6.43 8.84
N PHE A 150 -4.39 -6.01 8.93
CA PHE A 150 -3.62 -5.58 7.77
C PHE A 150 -3.46 -6.70 6.74
N GLY A 151 -3.12 -7.93 7.17
CA GLY A 151 -3.02 -9.07 6.25
C GLY A 151 -4.32 -9.39 5.52
N ILE A 152 -5.47 -9.36 6.20
CA ILE A 152 -6.78 -9.56 5.57
C ILE A 152 -7.11 -8.41 4.59
N PHE A 153 -6.80 -7.17 4.97
CA PHE A 153 -7.03 -6.01 4.12
C PHE A 153 -6.17 -6.06 2.85
N TYR A 154 -4.86 -6.31 2.98
CA TYR A 154 -3.96 -6.43 1.84
C TYR A 154 -4.32 -7.62 0.94
N ALA A 155 -4.73 -8.76 1.50
CA ALA A 155 -5.25 -9.87 0.70
C ALA A 155 -6.49 -9.46 -0.12
N THR A 156 -7.36 -8.65 0.47
CA THR A 156 -8.55 -8.12 -0.20
C THR A 156 -8.17 -7.12 -1.30
N PHE A 157 -7.19 -6.25 -1.05
CA PHE A 157 -6.67 -5.30 -2.04
C PHE A 157 -6.00 -5.99 -3.22
N GLN A 158 -5.10 -6.94 -2.95
CA GLN A 158 -4.40 -7.72 -3.97
C GLN A 158 -5.40 -8.49 -4.87
N THR A 159 -6.52 -8.97 -4.29
CA THR A 159 -7.58 -9.62 -5.08
C THR A 159 -8.23 -8.64 -6.07
N SER A 160 -8.38 -7.35 -5.73
CA SER A 160 -8.93 -6.35 -6.64
C SER A 160 -8.01 -6.05 -7.83
N GLU A 161 -6.69 -6.19 -7.67
CA GLU A 161 -5.72 -6.10 -8.77
C GLU A 161 -5.90 -7.25 -9.76
N VAL A 162 -6.09 -8.48 -9.26
CA VAL A 162 -6.32 -9.67 -10.11
C VAL A 162 -7.53 -9.47 -11.03
N TRP A 163 -8.65 -8.95 -10.49
CA TRP A 163 -9.83 -8.67 -11.31
C TRP A 163 -9.59 -7.52 -12.30
N GLY A 164 -8.85 -6.49 -11.90
CA GLY A 164 -8.47 -5.38 -12.79
C GLY A 164 -7.62 -5.85 -13.97
N ASP A 165 -6.60 -6.66 -13.70
CA ASP A 165 -5.73 -7.26 -14.72
C ASP A 165 -6.47 -8.23 -15.63
N LEU A 166 -7.45 -8.98 -15.11
CA LEU A 166 -8.31 -9.83 -15.92
C LEU A 166 -9.09 -9.00 -16.95
N ILE A 167 -9.64 -7.85 -16.55
CA ILE A 167 -10.33 -6.95 -17.48
C ILE A 167 -9.34 -6.44 -18.54
N THR A 168 -8.14 -6.02 -18.14
CA THR A 168 -7.08 -5.61 -19.07
C THR A 168 -6.74 -6.73 -20.07
N TYR A 169 -6.63 -7.98 -19.62
CA TYR A 169 -6.39 -9.14 -20.49
C TYR A 169 -7.54 -9.42 -21.46
N LEU A 170 -8.79 -9.27 -21.00
CA LEU A 170 -9.96 -9.44 -21.86
C LEU A 170 -10.05 -8.37 -22.95
N VAL A 171 -9.49 -7.18 -22.72
CA VAL A 171 -9.49 -6.08 -23.69
C VAL A 171 -8.26 -6.12 -24.61
N LEU A 172 -7.05 -6.21 -24.04
CA LEU A 172 -5.79 -6.02 -24.77
C LEU A 172 -5.05 -7.33 -25.06
N ARG A 173 -5.49 -8.47 -24.51
CA ARG A 173 -4.76 -9.76 -24.54
C ARG A 173 -3.33 -9.66 -23.95
N ASN A 174 -3.09 -8.66 -23.09
CA ASN A 174 -1.88 -8.47 -22.30
C ASN A 174 -2.25 -8.36 -20.81
N GLY A 175 -1.29 -8.49 -19.88
CA GLY A 175 -1.57 -8.37 -18.43
C GLY A 175 -1.59 -9.67 -17.63
N LEU A 176 -1.44 -10.85 -18.26
CA LEU A 176 -1.37 -12.13 -17.53
C LEU A 176 -0.23 -12.18 -16.50
N VAL A 177 0.89 -11.52 -16.77
CA VAL A 177 2.03 -11.47 -15.85
C VAL A 177 1.66 -10.70 -14.57
N MET A 178 0.94 -9.58 -14.68
CA MET A 178 0.48 -8.81 -13.52
C MET A 178 -0.60 -9.57 -12.74
N MET A 179 -1.51 -10.26 -13.45
CA MET A 179 -2.51 -11.11 -12.80
C MET A 179 -1.86 -12.23 -11.97
N VAL A 180 -0.79 -12.86 -12.48
CA VAL A 180 -0.03 -13.89 -11.73
C VAL A 180 0.67 -13.28 -10.51
N TYR A 181 1.21 -12.07 -10.64
CA TYR A 181 1.76 -11.30 -9.51
C TYR A 181 0.69 -11.08 -8.43
N GLY A 182 -0.48 -10.55 -8.78
CA GLY A 182 -1.56 -10.27 -7.82
C GLY A 182 -2.11 -11.53 -7.14
N ILE A 183 -2.20 -12.65 -7.87
CA ILE A 183 -2.62 -13.96 -7.30
C ILE A 183 -1.60 -14.43 -6.27
N ALA A 184 -0.31 -14.43 -6.64
CA ALA A 184 0.76 -14.86 -5.75
C ALA A 184 0.77 -14.00 -4.48
N ALA A 185 0.72 -12.68 -4.65
CA ALA A 185 0.78 -11.72 -3.57
C ALA A 185 -0.45 -11.80 -2.64
N SER A 186 -1.65 -12.05 -3.17
CA SER A 186 -2.87 -12.34 -2.38
C SER A 186 -2.69 -13.57 -1.49
N ILE A 187 -2.19 -14.68 -2.05
CA ILE A 187 -1.98 -15.94 -1.32
C ILE A 187 -0.94 -15.75 -0.22
N PHE A 188 0.21 -15.14 -0.55
CA PHE A 188 1.29 -14.94 0.41
C PHE A 188 0.92 -13.92 1.50
N SER A 189 0.12 -12.91 1.20
CA SER A 189 -0.32 -11.91 2.19
C SER A 189 -1.15 -12.54 3.31
N ILE A 190 -2.03 -13.49 2.96
CA ILE A 190 -2.77 -14.30 3.93
C ILE A 190 -1.80 -15.11 4.81
N ILE A 191 -0.84 -15.80 4.19
CA ILE A 191 0.14 -16.62 4.92
C ILE A 191 0.93 -15.76 5.90
N VAL A 192 1.48 -14.63 5.45
CA VAL A 192 2.24 -13.71 6.31
C VAL A 192 1.37 -13.18 7.46
N GLY A 193 0.11 -12.81 7.18
CA GLY A 193 -0.83 -12.32 8.20
C GLY A 193 -1.18 -13.34 9.29
N TYR A 194 -1.22 -14.64 8.96
CA TYR A 194 -1.50 -15.71 9.93
C TYR A 194 -0.24 -16.25 10.63
N VAL A 195 0.91 -16.25 9.95
CA VAL A 195 2.18 -16.78 10.50
C VAL A 195 2.93 -15.71 11.32
N GLY A 196 2.33 -14.52 11.54
CA GLY A 196 2.89 -13.32 12.17
C GLY A 196 3.53 -13.40 13.57
N LYS A 197 3.82 -14.60 14.11
CA LYS A 197 4.70 -14.81 15.27
C LYS A 197 6.19 -14.86 14.90
N PHE A 198 6.62 -14.03 13.95
CA PHE A 198 8.01 -14.07 13.52
C PHE A 198 8.90 -13.30 14.49
N HIS A 199 9.76 -14.04 15.20
CA HIS A 199 10.59 -13.55 16.29
C HIS A 199 11.65 -12.50 15.89
N ARG A 200 11.82 -12.20 14.58
CA ARG A 200 12.72 -11.15 14.05
C ARG A 200 12.21 -10.59 12.71
N ARG A 201 11.49 -9.46 12.75
CA ARG A 201 10.97 -8.75 11.56
C ARG A 201 12.05 -8.47 10.50
N SER A 202 13.31 -8.21 10.93
CA SER A 202 14.42 -7.90 10.03
C SER A 202 14.88 -9.05 9.13
N LEU A 203 14.81 -10.31 9.58
CA LEU A 203 15.21 -11.46 8.75
C LEU A 203 14.31 -11.66 7.54
N ILE A 204 13.01 -11.50 7.72
CA ILE A 204 12.01 -11.68 6.66
C ILE A 204 12.12 -10.57 5.62
N PHE A 205 12.35 -9.34 6.08
CA PHE A 205 12.58 -8.21 5.19
C PHE A 205 13.78 -8.46 4.27
N VAL A 206 14.89 -8.96 4.82
CA VAL A 206 16.11 -9.32 4.05
C VAL A 206 15.85 -10.45 3.05
N ILE A 207 15.10 -11.49 3.44
CA ILE A 207 14.74 -12.58 2.53
C ILE A 207 13.96 -12.05 1.33
N ALA A 208 12.96 -11.20 1.56
CA ALA A 208 12.19 -10.55 0.49
C ALA A 208 13.10 -9.70 -0.43
N SER A 209 14.07 -8.97 0.14
CA SER A 209 15.05 -8.20 -0.63
C SER A 209 15.94 -9.06 -1.51
N ILE A 210 16.41 -10.20 -1.03
CA ILE A 210 17.22 -11.14 -1.82
C ILE A 210 16.41 -11.65 -3.01
N VAL A 211 15.13 -11.99 -2.78
CA VAL A 211 14.21 -12.43 -3.84
C VAL A 211 14.03 -11.34 -4.91
N CYS A 212 13.82 -10.08 -4.49
CA CYS A 212 13.70 -8.94 -5.41
C CYS A 212 15.00 -8.66 -6.19
N TYR A 213 16.17 -8.67 -5.54
CA TYR A 213 17.42 -8.51 -6.26
C TYR A 213 17.64 -9.63 -7.27
N GLY A 214 17.38 -10.87 -6.89
CA GLY A 214 17.47 -12.02 -7.78
C GLY A 214 16.57 -11.86 -9.01
N SER A 215 15.33 -11.40 -8.82
CA SER A 215 14.40 -11.19 -9.93
C SER A 215 14.83 -10.04 -10.84
N LEU A 216 15.26 -8.90 -10.29
CA LEU A 216 15.75 -7.74 -11.05
C LEU A 216 17.04 -8.03 -11.82
N ILE A 217 18.00 -8.72 -11.20
CA ILE A 217 19.24 -9.15 -11.85
C ILE A 217 18.94 -10.12 -12.98
N THR A 218 18.01 -11.06 -12.76
CA THR A 218 17.57 -11.99 -13.82
C THR A 218 16.98 -11.20 -14.99
N MET A 219 16.11 -10.21 -14.75
CA MET A 219 15.56 -9.35 -15.81
C MET A 219 16.64 -8.54 -16.56
N LEU A 220 17.75 -8.20 -15.91
CA LEU A 220 18.84 -7.44 -16.52
C LEU A 220 19.70 -8.31 -17.46
N LEU A 221 19.95 -9.57 -17.04
CA LEU A 221 20.84 -10.50 -17.75
C LEU A 221 20.11 -11.35 -18.80
N TRP A 222 18.85 -11.69 -18.54
CA TRP A 222 18.04 -12.52 -19.43
C TRP A 222 17.52 -11.74 -20.63
N LYS A 223 17.58 -12.36 -21.82
CA LYS A 223 16.98 -11.82 -23.05
C LYS A 223 15.65 -12.55 -23.30
N PRO A 224 14.53 -11.83 -23.45
CA PRO A 224 13.22 -12.46 -23.60
C PRO A 224 13.10 -13.13 -24.97
N TYR A 225 12.83 -14.44 -24.96
CA TYR A 225 12.46 -15.23 -26.14
C TYR A 225 11.02 -15.73 -25.99
N SER A 226 10.27 -15.81 -27.09
CA SER A 226 8.86 -16.23 -27.08
C SER A 226 8.66 -17.64 -26.48
N SER A 227 9.63 -18.55 -26.68
CA SER A 227 9.60 -19.90 -26.08
C SER A 227 9.84 -19.93 -24.57
N GLN A 228 10.32 -18.83 -23.99
CA GLN A 228 10.71 -18.73 -22.57
C GLN A 228 9.83 -17.75 -21.79
N MET A 229 8.61 -17.46 -22.24
CA MET A 229 7.68 -16.56 -21.51
C MET A 229 7.40 -17.03 -20.08
N TYR A 230 7.53 -18.32 -19.78
CA TYR A 230 7.37 -18.86 -18.44
C TYR A 230 8.30 -18.21 -17.39
N VAL A 231 9.46 -17.71 -17.81
CA VAL A 231 10.39 -16.98 -16.94
C VAL A 231 9.74 -15.72 -16.36
N LEU A 232 8.90 -15.01 -17.13
CA LEU A 232 8.19 -13.83 -16.65
C LEU A 232 7.15 -14.18 -15.58
N TYR A 233 6.45 -15.32 -15.71
CA TYR A 233 5.51 -15.77 -14.69
C TYR A 233 6.21 -16.15 -13.39
N ILE A 234 7.36 -16.82 -13.47
CA ILE A 234 8.17 -17.14 -12.27
C ILE A 234 8.62 -15.84 -11.59
N LEU A 235 9.13 -14.87 -12.35
CA LEU A 235 9.56 -13.58 -11.81
C LEU A 235 8.40 -12.81 -11.18
N ALA A 236 7.20 -12.86 -11.76
CA ALA A 236 6.00 -12.26 -11.19
C ALA A 236 5.61 -12.89 -9.84
N ILE A 237 5.67 -14.22 -9.72
CA ILE A 237 5.41 -14.93 -8.45
C ILE A 237 6.42 -14.50 -7.38
N LEU A 238 7.70 -14.42 -7.74
CA LEU A 238 8.77 -13.99 -6.82
C LEU A 238 8.58 -12.54 -6.35
N GLN A 239 8.23 -11.63 -7.25
CA GLN A 239 7.90 -10.25 -6.89
C GLN A 239 6.65 -10.17 -6.03
N GLY A 240 5.61 -10.97 -6.32
CA GLY A 240 4.37 -10.99 -5.54
C GLY A 240 4.60 -11.50 -4.10
N LEU A 241 5.47 -12.49 -3.93
CA LEU A 241 5.92 -12.94 -2.61
C LEU A 241 6.59 -11.80 -1.82
N ALA A 242 7.47 -11.03 -2.47
CA ALA A 242 8.18 -9.94 -1.81
C ALA A 242 7.25 -8.78 -1.42
N SER A 243 6.31 -8.39 -2.29
CA SER A 243 5.26 -7.40 -1.98
C SER A 243 4.42 -7.84 -0.78
N ALA A 244 3.95 -9.08 -0.78
CA ALA A 244 3.13 -9.63 0.30
C ALA A 244 3.83 -9.61 1.67
N ILE A 245 5.15 -9.55 1.68
CA ILE A 245 5.97 -9.38 2.88
C ILE A 245 6.15 -7.89 3.20
N TRP A 246 6.58 -7.07 2.24
CA TRP A 246 6.93 -5.67 2.50
C TRP A 246 5.73 -4.82 2.87
N ASP A 247 4.61 -4.90 2.14
CA ASP A 247 3.50 -3.97 2.32
C ASP A 247 2.90 -4.05 3.75
N PRO A 248 2.61 -5.25 4.30
CA PRO A 248 2.09 -5.35 5.67
C PRO A 248 3.16 -5.04 6.73
N VAL A 249 4.41 -5.46 6.52
CA VAL A 249 5.51 -5.28 7.49
C VAL A 249 5.89 -3.81 7.63
N VAL A 250 5.98 -3.07 6.52
CA VAL A 250 6.29 -1.63 6.54
C VAL A 250 5.15 -0.86 7.19
N SER A 251 3.89 -1.16 6.83
CA SER A 251 2.73 -0.53 7.46
C SER A 251 2.70 -0.74 8.98
N ALA A 252 2.91 -1.97 9.45
CA ALA A 252 3.00 -2.28 10.87
C ALA A 252 4.22 -1.63 11.55
N LEU A 253 5.34 -1.46 10.84
CA LEU A 253 6.52 -0.79 11.39
C LEU A 253 6.22 0.69 11.67
N TYR A 254 5.61 1.41 10.73
CA TYR A 254 5.26 2.82 10.91
C TYR A 254 4.32 3.04 12.10
N GLU A 255 3.32 2.17 12.26
CA GLU A 255 2.42 2.19 13.42
C GLU A 255 3.20 1.99 14.73
N THR A 256 4.02 0.93 14.83
CA THR A 256 4.75 0.62 16.06
C THR A 256 5.79 1.68 16.45
N VAL A 257 6.38 2.37 15.47
CA VAL A 257 7.38 3.42 15.71
C VAL A 257 6.72 4.75 16.10
N PHE A 258 5.52 5.05 15.57
CA PHE A 258 4.83 6.33 15.77
C PHE A 258 3.39 6.17 16.32
N PRO A 259 3.18 5.51 17.47
CA PRO A 259 1.84 5.17 17.98
C PRO A 259 0.98 6.38 18.41
N LYS A 260 1.56 7.57 18.49
CA LYS A 260 0.85 8.83 18.84
C LYS A 260 0.55 9.72 17.64
N GLU A 261 1.23 9.49 16.51
CA GLU A 261 1.18 10.35 15.31
C GLU A 261 0.98 9.50 14.05
N GLU A 262 0.06 8.53 14.13
CA GLU A 262 -0.14 7.51 13.10
C GLU A 262 -0.56 8.11 11.76
N GLU A 263 -1.42 9.13 11.77
CA GLU A 263 -1.86 9.83 10.56
C GLU A 263 -0.67 10.47 9.83
N ALA A 264 0.21 11.15 10.56
CA ALA A 264 1.40 11.77 9.98
C ALA A 264 2.41 10.71 9.50
N ALA A 265 2.58 9.63 10.27
CA ALA A 265 3.44 8.51 9.91
C ALA A 265 2.99 7.85 8.60
N PHE A 266 1.72 7.46 8.50
CA PHE A 266 1.16 6.88 7.27
C PHE A 266 1.18 7.87 6.10
N SER A 267 0.86 9.15 6.32
CA SER A 267 0.96 10.16 5.26
C SER A 267 2.39 10.27 4.70
N SER A 268 3.41 10.17 5.57
CA SER A 268 4.82 10.18 5.15
C SER A 268 5.24 8.92 4.39
N MET A 269 4.67 7.75 4.73
CA MET A 269 4.87 6.50 4.00
C MET A 269 4.32 6.63 2.57
N TRP A 270 3.07 7.05 2.45
CA TRP A 270 2.41 7.25 1.15
C TRP A 270 3.05 8.37 0.33
N LEU A 271 3.61 9.40 0.97
CA LEU A 271 4.41 10.42 0.27
C LEU A 271 5.59 9.79 -0.47
N GLY A 272 6.32 8.88 0.18
CA GLY A 272 7.46 8.19 -0.41
C GLY A 272 7.05 7.36 -1.63
N GLU A 273 5.99 6.57 -1.49
CA GLU A 273 5.46 5.73 -2.58
C GLU A 273 4.97 6.58 -3.78
N ASN A 274 4.17 7.61 -3.52
CA ASN A 274 3.64 8.49 -4.57
C ASN A 274 4.76 9.28 -5.27
N THR A 275 5.83 9.63 -4.56
CA THR A 275 7.01 10.26 -5.16
C THR A 275 7.69 9.29 -6.13
N GLY A 276 7.83 8.00 -5.75
CA GLY A 276 8.34 6.96 -6.62
C GLY A 276 7.51 6.78 -7.88
N HIS A 277 6.18 6.66 -7.75
CA HIS A 277 5.26 6.56 -8.88
C HIS A 277 5.35 7.78 -9.81
N LEU A 278 5.38 8.99 -9.26
CA LEU A 278 5.51 10.23 -10.03
C LEU A 278 6.77 10.22 -10.91
N VAL A 279 7.92 9.87 -10.33
CA VAL A 279 9.18 9.78 -11.08
C VAL A 279 9.06 8.75 -12.20
N VAL A 280 8.51 7.56 -11.91
CA VAL A 280 8.33 6.52 -12.92
C VAL A 280 7.43 6.98 -14.07
N TYR A 281 6.27 7.57 -13.78
CA TYR A 281 5.33 8.00 -14.83
C TYR A 281 5.85 9.15 -15.69
N LEU A 282 6.60 10.09 -15.10
CA LEU A 282 7.23 11.18 -15.87
C LEU A 282 8.29 10.67 -16.87
N TYR A 283 8.97 9.57 -16.53
CA TYR A 283 10.05 9.01 -17.35
C TYR A 283 9.68 7.73 -18.12
N ALA A 284 8.46 7.21 -17.96
CA ALA A 284 8.00 5.95 -18.53
C ALA A 284 8.13 5.88 -20.06
N GLY A 285 7.90 6.99 -20.77
CA GLY A 285 8.02 7.06 -22.24
C GLY A 285 9.45 7.29 -22.75
N SER A 286 10.39 7.61 -21.86
CA SER A 286 11.72 8.15 -22.23
C SER A 286 12.85 7.15 -21.94
N LEU A 287 12.69 6.32 -20.91
CA LEU A 287 13.71 5.41 -20.43
C LEU A 287 13.63 4.04 -21.10
N ARG A 288 14.79 3.49 -21.46
CA ARG A 288 14.90 2.09 -21.91
C ARG A 288 14.71 1.17 -20.72
N ALA A 289 14.11 0.00 -20.95
CA ALA A 289 13.84 -1.01 -19.91
C ALA A 289 15.07 -1.33 -19.03
N ARG A 290 16.27 -1.45 -19.62
CA ARG A 290 17.51 -1.69 -18.86
C ARG A 290 17.82 -0.56 -17.87
N THR A 291 17.65 0.69 -18.28
CA THR A 291 17.89 1.86 -17.41
C THR A 291 16.88 1.89 -16.28
N SER A 292 15.60 1.60 -16.55
CA SER A 292 14.55 1.53 -15.53
C SER A 292 14.85 0.46 -14.47
N ILE A 293 15.31 -0.73 -14.87
CA ILE A 293 15.69 -1.80 -13.93
C ILE A 293 16.89 -1.38 -13.06
N ILE A 294 17.91 -0.73 -13.64
CA ILE A 294 19.08 -0.25 -12.88
C ILE A 294 18.65 0.79 -11.84
N LEU A 295 17.78 1.72 -12.21
CA LEU A 295 17.25 2.71 -11.25
C LEU A 295 16.50 2.02 -10.10
N GLN A 296 15.67 1.01 -10.38
CA GLN A 296 14.97 0.24 -9.34
C GLN A 296 15.94 -0.45 -8.37
N ILE A 297 17.04 -1.03 -8.88
CA ILE A 297 18.09 -1.63 -8.04
C ILE A 297 18.70 -0.58 -7.11
N ILE A 298 19.02 0.62 -7.63
CA ILE A 298 19.59 1.72 -6.84
C ILE A 298 18.63 2.18 -5.75
N TYR A 299 17.35 2.40 -6.10
CA TYR A 299 16.31 2.78 -5.13
C TYR A 299 16.15 1.73 -4.03
N LEU A 300 16.11 0.44 -4.39
CA LEU A 300 16.03 -0.65 -3.43
C LEU A 300 17.24 -0.68 -2.48
N THR A 301 18.46 -0.43 -2.98
CA THR A 301 19.66 -0.36 -2.14
C THR A 301 19.58 0.77 -1.13
N ILE A 302 19.14 1.96 -1.55
CA ILE A 302 18.98 3.11 -0.65
C ILE A 302 17.94 2.80 0.43
N ALA A 303 16.80 2.21 0.03
CA ALA A 303 15.74 1.82 0.97
C ALA A 303 16.24 0.81 2.02
N LEU A 304 17.03 -0.18 1.62
CA LEU A 304 17.57 -1.18 2.55
C LEU A 304 18.55 -0.58 3.55
N ILE A 305 19.43 0.33 3.10
CA ILE A 305 20.34 1.04 4.01
C ILE A 305 19.53 1.80 5.06
N GLY A 306 18.47 2.51 4.64
CA GLY A 306 17.56 3.20 5.55
C GLY A 306 16.91 2.26 6.57
N TYR A 307 16.41 1.11 6.11
CA TYR A 307 15.81 0.09 6.97
C TYR A 307 16.80 -0.46 8.01
N PHE A 308 18.02 -0.82 7.60
CA PHE A 308 19.03 -1.35 8.53
C PHE A 308 19.44 -0.32 9.60
N ILE A 309 19.56 0.96 9.23
CA ILE A 309 19.85 2.03 10.20
C ILE A 309 18.72 2.12 11.24
N LEU A 310 17.47 2.02 10.81
CA LEU A 310 16.31 2.05 11.69
C LEU A 310 16.26 0.82 12.61
N ASP A 311 16.50 -0.37 12.08
CA ASP A 311 16.53 -1.64 12.84
C ASP A 311 17.62 -1.64 13.93
N ILE A 312 18.82 -1.15 13.61
CA ILE A 312 19.91 -0.98 14.60
C ILE A 312 19.51 0.00 15.69
N LYS A 313 18.93 1.15 15.32
CA LYS A 313 18.51 2.18 16.27
C LYS A 313 17.42 1.66 17.20
N GLN A 314 16.46 0.90 16.67
CA GLN A 314 15.36 0.31 17.44
C GLN A 314 15.88 -0.77 18.41
N THR A 315 16.76 -1.66 17.95
CA THR A 315 17.41 -2.67 18.79
C THR A 315 18.19 -2.03 19.94
N TYR A 316 18.93 -0.95 19.66
CA TYR A 316 19.68 -0.22 20.68
C TYR A 316 18.77 0.48 21.71
N GLN A 317 17.63 1.03 21.27
CA GLN A 317 16.64 1.61 22.19
C GLN A 317 15.98 0.56 23.08
N GLN A 318 15.66 -0.62 22.53
CA GLN A 318 15.11 -1.75 23.30
C GLN A 318 16.10 -2.28 24.34
N GLN A 319 17.40 -2.31 24.04
CA GLN A 319 18.44 -2.71 25.00
C GLN A 319 18.67 -1.69 26.12
N LYS A 320 18.32 -0.40 25.91
CA LYS A 320 18.43 0.66 26.92
C LYS A 320 17.26 0.70 27.90
N LEU A 321 16.12 0.10 27.55
CA LEU A 321 15.02 -0.07 28.48
C LEU A 321 15.44 -1.11 29.53
N PRO A 322 15.29 -0.83 30.84
CA PRO A 322 15.59 -1.83 31.85
C PRO A 322 14.75 -3.08 31.55
N PRO A 323 15.31 -4.30 31.69
CA PRO A 323 14.54 -5.51 31.49
C PRO A 323 13.33 -5.40 32.41
N VAL A 324 12.13 -5.39 31.83
CA VAL A 324 10.89 -5.47 32.60
C VAL A 324 11.02 -6.73 33.42
N THR A 325 11.28 -6.57 34.72
CA THR A 325 11.29 -7.68 35.64
C THR A 325 9.90 -8.29 35.56
N LEU A 326 9.85 -9.53 35.05
CA LEU A 326 8.66 -10.39 35.00
C LEU A 326 7.97 -10.57 36.37
N ALA A 327 8.50 -9.97 37.44
CA ALA A 327 7.92 -9.89 38.78
C ALA A 327 6.69 -8.96 38.88
N ASN A 328 6.55 -7.93 38.04
CA ASN A 328 5.45 -6.96 38.20
C ASN A 328 4.15 -7.36 37.48
N VAL A 329 4.18 -8.36 36.59
CA VAL A 329 2.97 -8.88 35.93
C VAL A 329 2.22 -9.85 36.85
N ALA A 330 2.93 -10.56 37.74
CA ALA A 330 2.30 -11.49 38.70
C ALA A 330 1.55 -10.78 39.85
N VAL A 331 1.76 -9.48 40.08
CA VAL A 331 1.08 -8.75 41.16
C VAL A 331 -0.27 -8.18 40.72
N ILE A 332 -0.49 -7.97 39.42
CA ILE A 332 -1.74 -7.39 38.89
C ILE A 332 -2.81 -8.47 38.65
N GLU A 333 -2.45 -9.75 38.55
CA GLU A 333 -3.43 -10.86 38.47
C GLU A 333 -3.96 -11.33 39.85
N THR A 334 -3.57 -10.69 40.95
CA THR A 334 -4.02 -11.06 42.32
C THR A 334 -4.67 -9.95 43.14
N GLN A 335 -5.16 -8.86 42.51
CA GLN A 335 -6.03 -7.88 43.18
C GLN A 335 -7.26 -7.55 42.33
#